data_AF-A0A2G5CJJ5-F1
#
_entry.id   AF-A0A2G5CJJ5-F1
#
_cell.length_a   1.000
_cell.length_b   1.000
_cell.length_c   1.000
_cell.angle_alpha   90.00
_cell.angle_beta   90.00
_cell.angle_gamma   90.00
#
_symmetry.space_group_name_H-M   'P 1'
#
loop_
_entity.id
_entity.type
_entity.pdbx_description
1 polymer ?
#
loop_
_entity_poly.entity_id
_entity_poly.type
_entity_poly.pdbx_seq_one_letter_code
_entity_poly.pdbx_strand_id
1 'polypeptide(L)'
;MDIHLSTAGNAQGPEAAALALDVWNSLLVKEDVLLRHLTKVNFKGFLGGPLELAAVEFFFKKASRLKQLSIKWTGRQHIDVIRQLSYFARASPDAVLRFEGQFSSE
;
A
#
# COMPACT_ATOMS: atom_id res chain seq x y z
N MET A 1 -1.18 11.79 -9.45
CA MET A 1 -2.40 10.99 -9.23
C MET A 1 -2.28 10.38 -7.84
N ASP A 2 -3.38 10.37 -7.08
CA ASP A 2 -3.39 9.89 -5.70
C ASP A 2 -4.31 8.66 -5.60
N ILE A 3 -3.79 7.54 -5.08
CA ILE A 3 -4.56 6.30 -4.90
C ILE A 3 -4.83 6.09 -3.41
N HIS A 4 -6.10 5.84 -3.07
CA HIS A 4 -6.53 5.43 -1.73
C HIS A 4 -6.93 3.95 -1.76
N LEU A 5 -6.19 3.11 -1.05
CA LEU A 5 -6.51 1.70 -0.88
C LEU A 5 -7.17 1.51 0.49
N SER A 6 -8.41 1.02 0.51
CA SER A 6 -9.12 0.65 1.73
C SER A 6 -9.27 -0.87 1.77
N THR A 7 -8.70 -1.51 2.78
CA THR A 7 -8.89 -2.96 3.02
C THR A 7 -10.18 -3.24 3.81
N ALA A 8 -10.77 -2.20 4.42
CA ALA A 8 -12.08 -2.26 5.08
C ALA A 8 -13.21 -2.06 4.05
N GLY A 9 -13.42 -3.06 3.22
CA GLY A 9 -14.64 -3.23 2.43
C GLY A 9 -15.18 -4.63 2.72
N ASN A 10 -16.46 -4.72 3.05
CA ASN A 10 -17.20 -5.97 3.25
C ASN A 10 -17.27 -6.77 1.93
N ALA A 11 -16.14 -7.23 1.40
CA ALA A 11 -16.08 -8.17 0.29
C ALA A 11 -16.32 -9.58 0.83
N GLN A 12 -17.55 -9.83 1.29
CA GLN A 12 -18.00 -11.18 1.59
C GLN A 12 -18.39 -11.86 0.27
N GLY A 13 -17.39 -12.47 -0.38
CA GLY A 13 -17.63 -13.38 -1.52
C GLY A 13 -16.50 -13.39 -2.55
N PRO A 14 -16.27 -14.54 -3.22
CA PRO A 14 -15.25 -14.69 -4.27
C PRO A 14 -15.45 -13.73 -5.45
N GLU A 15 -16.67 -13.25 -5.69
CA GLU A 15 -16.98 -12.27 -6.74
C GLU A 15 -16.42 -10.87 -6.44
N ALA A 16 -16.45 -10.40 -5.19
CA ALA A 16 -15.91 -9.09 -4.83
C ALA A 16 -14.38 -9.07 -4.88
N ALA A 17 -13.74 -10.18 -4.53
CA ALA A 17 -12.31 -10.39 -4.72
C ALA A 17 -11.93 -10.48 -6.20
N ALA A 18 -12.73 -11.17 -7.01
CA ALA A 18 -12.54 -11.25 -8.46
C ALA A 18 -12.71 -9.87 -9.12
N LEU A 19 -13.72 -9.08 -8.74
CA LEU A 19 -13.94 -7.74 -9.28
C LEU A 19 -12.82 -6.76 -8.88
N ALA A 20 -12.34 -6.84 -7.63
CA ALA A 20 -11.17 -6.07 -7.18
C ALA A 20 -9.91 -6.49 -7.94
N LEU A 21 -9.73 -7.79 -8.21
CA LEU A 21 -8.63 -8.32 -8.99
C LEU A 21 -8.72 -7.92 -10.47
N ASP A 22 -9.91 -7.87 -11.06
CA ASP A 22 -10.12 -7.50 -12.46
C ASP A 22 -9.94 -5.99 -12.71
N VAL A 23 -10.38 -5.17 -11.74
CA VAL A 23 -10.06 -3.74 -11.71
C VAL A 23 -8.56 -3.54 -11.53
N TRP A 24 -7.92 -4.31 -10.66
CA TRP A 24 -6.46 -4.28 -10.48
C TRP A 24 -5.73 -4.68 -11.77
N ASN A 25 -6.14 -5.78 -12.42
CA ASN A 25 -5.60 -6.26 -13.69
C ASN A 25 -5.80 -5.25 -14.82
N SER A 26 -6.97 -4.60 -14.89
CA SER A 26 -7.24 -3.56 -15.90
C SER A 26 -6.41 -2.29 -15.68
N LEU A 27 -6.13 -1.94 -14.42
CA LEU A 27 -5.18 -0.88 -14.07
C LEU A 27 -3.73 -1.31 -14.38
N LEU A 28 -3.39 -2.60 -14.23
CA LEU A 28 -2.09 -3.15 -14.61
C LEU A 28 -1.84 -3.11 -16.12
N VAL A 29 -2.86 -3.22 -16.99
CA VAL A 29 -2.68 -3.04 -18.44
C VAL A 29 -2.22 -1.62 -18.82
N LYS A 30 -2.41 -0.64 -17.92
CA LYS A 30 -1.85 0.72 -18.02
C LYS A 30 -0.80 1.02 -16.93
N GLU A 31 -0.18 -0.03 -16.37
CA GLU A 31 0.79 0.01 -15.26
C GLU A 31 1.76 1.18 -15.43
N ASP A 32 2.38 1.25 -16.60
CA ASP A 32 3.49 2.15 -16.86
C ASP A 32 3.08 3.62 -16.78
N VAL A 33 1.89 3.96 -17.27
CA VAL A 33 1.40 5.34 -17.25
C VAL A 33 0.95 5.70 -15.84
N LEU A 34 0.18 4.83 -15.18
CA LEU A 34 -0.33 5.09 -13.84
C LEU A 34 0.81 5.22 -12.83
N LEU A 35 1.80 4.32 -12.87
CA LEU A 35 2.96 4.32 -11.98
C LEU A 35 3.90 5.51 -12.23
N ARG A 36 4.08 5.94 -13.49
CA ARG A 36 4.87 7.13 -13.83
C ARG A 36 4.27 8.42 -13.26
N HIS A 37 2.96 8.45 -12.99
CA HIS A 37 2.28 9.63 -12.46
C HIS A 37 1.78 9.45 -11.02
N LEU A 38 2.03 8.30 -10.41
CA LEU A 38 1.65 8.00 -9.04
C LEU A 38 2.61 8.70 -8.08
N THR A 39 2.07 9.66 -7.35
CA THR A 39 2.85 10.52 -6.44
C THR A 39 2.57 10.20 -4.98
N LYS A 40 1.37 9.72 -4.68
CA LYS A 40 0.94 9.41 -3.32
C LYS A 40 0.14 8.12 -3.28
N VAL A 41 0.43 7.29 -2.29
CA VAL A 41 -0.34 6.09 -1.96
C VAL A 41 -0.74 6.15 -0.49
N ASN A 42 -1.99 5.83 -0.19
CA ASN A 42 -2.47 5.75 1.19
C ASN A 42 -3.15 4.41 1.45
N PHE A 43 -2.57 3.61 2.35
CA PHE A 43 -3.12 2.36 2.86
C PHE A 43 -3.93 2.64 4.11
N LYS A 44 -5.25 2.45 4.03
CA LYS A 44 -6.16 2.53 5.18
C LYS A 44 -6.53 1.12 5.63
N GLY A 45 -6.33 0.84 6.92
CA GLY A 45 -6.69 -0.47 7.48
C GLY A 45 -5.57 -1.51 7.39
N PHE A 46 -4.31 -1.07 7.37
CA PHE A 46 -3.17 -1.94 7.13
C PHE A 46 -2.95 -2.90 8.32
N LEU A 47 -2.93 -4.20 8.04
CA LEU A 47 -2.77 -5.26 9.03
C LEU A 47 -1.33 -5.81 9.07
N GLY A 48 -0.52 -5.53 8.06
CA GLY A 48 0.83 -6.08 7.92
C GLY A 48 0.87 -7.48 7.31
N GLY A 49 -0.18 -7.86 6.58
CA GLY A 49 -0.24 -9.17 5.93
C GLY A 49 0.72 -9.29 4.73
N PRO A 50 1.07 -10.52 4.30
CA PRO A 50 1.99 -10.73 3.18
C PRO A 50 1.59 -10.02 1.88
N LEU A 51 0.29 -9.97 1.56
CA LEU A 51 -0.23 -9.29 0.37
C LEU A 51 -0.07 -7.77 0.45
N GLU A 52 -0.31 -7.19 1.62
CA GLU A 52 -0.18 -5.75 1.82
C GLU A 52 1.30 -5.32 1.75
N LEU A 53 2.18 -6.15 2.30
CA LEU A 53 3.63 -5.94 2.21
C LEU A 53 4.13 -6.01 0.76
N ALA A 54 3.66 -7.00 -0.01
CA ALA A 54 3.99 -7.11 -1.42
C ALA A 54 3.49 -5.88 -2.22
N ALA A 55 2.30 -5.36 -1.90
CA ALA A 55 1.78 -4.15 -2.53
C ALA A 55 2.64 -2.91 -2.20
N VAL A 56 3.06 -2.75 -0.94
CA VAL A 56 3.95 -1.64 -0.55
C VAL A 56 5.30 -1.74 -1.26
N GLU A 57 5.90 -2.93 -1.27
CA GLU A 57 7.16 -3.18 -1.98
C GLU A 57 7.04 -2.85 -3.46
N PHE A 58 5.95 -3.29 -4.10
CA PHE A 58 5.67 -3.02 -5.51
C PHE A 58 5.65 -1.50 -5.79
N PHE A 59 4.93 -0.71 -4.99
CA PHE A 59 4.87 0.73 -5.20
C PHE A 59 6.24 1.41 -5.02
N PHE A 60 6.99 1.05 -3.98
CA PHE A 60 8.33 1.59 -3.78
C PHE A 60 9.33 1.19 -4.87
N LYS A 61 9.13 0.05 -5.54
CA LYS A 61 10.00 -0.39 -6.64
C LYS A 61 9.61 0.17 -8.00
N LYS A 62 8.32 0.38 -8.23
CA LYS A 62 7.78 0.62 -9.58
C LYS A 62 7.27 2.04 -9.81
N ALA A 63 6.82 2.75 -8.77
CA ALA A 63 6.34 4.12 -8.90
C ALA A 63 7.50 5.12 -8.81
N SER A 64 8.14 5.40 -9.95
CA SER A 64 9.33 6.26 -10.04
C SER A 64 9.12 7.71 -9.58
N ARG A 65 7.87 8.19 -9.51
CA ARG A 65 7.52 9.53 -9.03
C ARG A 65 6.83 9.52 -7.66
N LEU A 66 6.85 8.40 -6.95
CA LEU A 66 6.29 8.31 -5.63
C LEU A 66 7.00 9.28 -4.70
N LYS A 67 6.24 10.17 -4.07
CA LYS A 67 6.74 11.16 -3.10
C LYS A 67 6.31 10.81 -1.68
N GLN A 68 5.20 10.10 -1.53
CA GLN A 68 4.67 9.75 -0.22
C GLN A 68 3.91 8.44 -0.26
N LEU A 69 4.16 7.60 0.74
CA LEU A 69 3.33 6.44 1.05
C LEU A 69 2.90 6.54 2.52
N SER A 70 1.60 6.67 2.75
CA SER A 70 1.00 6.71 4.09
C SER A 70 0.42 5.34 4.43
N ILE A 71 0.68 4.86 5.63
CA ILE A 71 0.12 3.62 6.17
C ILE A 71 -0.64 3.95 7.45
N LYS A 72 -1.95 3.73 7.44
CA LYS A 72 -2.81 3.77 8.61
C LYS A 72 -3.11 2.35 9.08
N TRP A 73 -2.53 2.00 10.22
CA TRP A 73 -2.63 0.68 10.83
C TRP A 73 -4.03 0.37 11.38
N THR A 74 -4.34 -0.91 11.48
CA THR A 74 -5.45 -1.42 12.29
C THR A 74 -4.95 -2.59 13.13
N GLY A 75 -5.15 -2.52 14.44
CA GLY A 75 -4.64 -3.51 15.39
C GLY A 75 -3.20 -3.26 15.87
N ARG A 76 -2.54 -4.33 16.34
CA ARG A 76 -1.18 -4.25 16.91
C ARG A 76 -0.13 -4.15 15.80
N GLN A 77 0.82 -3.24 15.98
CA GLN A 77 1.95 -3.11 15.07
C GLN A 77 3.00 -4.18 15.38
N HIS A 78 3.45 -4.88 14.34
CA HIS A 78 4.52 -5.87 14.45
C HIS A 78 5.84 -5.23 14.04
N ILE A 79 6.85 -5.30 14.94
CA ILE A 79 8.16 -4.66 14.71
C ILE A 79 8.83 -5.15 13.43
N ASP A 80 8.65 -6.43 13.08
CA ASP A 80 9.21 -7.02 11.86
C ASP A 80 8.61 -6.40 10.59
N VAL A 81 7.31 -6.11 10.62
CA VAL A 81 6.61 -5.46 9.51
C VAL A 81 7.11 -4.03 9.33
N ILE A 82 7.28 -3.27 10.42
CA ILE A 82 7.87 -1.93 10.35
C ILE A 82 9.30 -1.97 9.77
N ARG A 83 10.08 -2.98 10.18
CA ARG A 83 11.45 -3.16 9.71
C ARG A 83 11.49 -3.45 8.20
N GLN A 84 10.58 -4.29 7.69
CA GLN A 84 10.42 -4.55 6.26
C GLN A 84 9.97 -3.32 5.48
N LEU A 85 8.96 -2.59 5.98
CA LEU A 85 8.46 -1.37 5.32
C LEU A 85 9.56 -0.31 5.20
N SER A 86 10.39 -0.19 6.24
CA SER A 86 11.55 0.69 6.25
C SER A 86 12.63 0.26 5.25
N TYR A 87 12.79 -1.05 5.04
CA TYR A 87 13.67 -1.59 3.99
C TYR A 87 13.14 -1.24 2.59
N PHE A 88 11.83 -1.42 2.35
CA PHE A 88 11.23 -1.08 1.05
C PHE A 88 11.34 0.42 0.73
N ALA A 89 11.16 1.30 1.73
CA ALA A 89 11.29 2.74 1.54
C ALA A 89 12.68 3.15 1.03
N ARG A 90 13.74 2.37 1.31
CA ARG A 90 15.09 2.64 0.78
C ARG A 90 15.19 2.49 -0.74
N ALA A 91 14.26 1.75 -1.37
CA ALA A 91 14.22 1.60 -2.82
C ALA A 91 13.74 2.87 -3.55
N SER A 92 13.08 3.80 -2.84
CA SER A 92 12.66 5.10 -3.35
C SER A 92 13.06 6.20 -2.36
N PRO A 93 14.31 6.71 -2.45
CA PRO A 93 14.82 7.69 -1.49
C PRO A 93 14.04 9.02 -1.48
N ASP A 94 13.35 9.34 -2.58
CA ASP A 94 12.52 10.53 -2.70
C ASP A 94 11.11 10.36 -2.10
N ALA A 95 10.72 9.12 -1.78
CA ALA A 95 9.42 8.80 -1.23
C ALA A 95 9.46 8.75 0.30
N VAL A 96 8.62 9.57 0.95
CA VAL A 96 8.49 9.56 2.41
C VAL A 96 7.48 8.49 2.83
N LEU A 97 7.91 7.53 3.64
CA LEU A 97 7.03 6.61 4.36
C LEU A 97 6.47 7.30 5.62
N ARG A 98 5.14 7.39 5.73
CA ARG A 98 4.45 7.94 6.90
C ARG A 98 3.58 6.87 7.56
N PHE A 99 3.67 6.77 8.87
CA PHE A 99 2.77 5.96 9.67
C PHE A 99 1.71 6.88 10.31
N GLU A 100 0.44 6.56 10.13
CA GLU A 100 -0.69 7.32 10.65
C GLU A 100 -1.46 6.43 11.65
N GLY A 101 -1.70 6.91 12.88
CA GLY A 101 -2.48 6.18 13.88
C GLY A 101 -2.08 6.46 15.33
N GLN A 102 -2.94 6.09 16.28
CA GLN A 102 -2.64 6.13 17.72
C GLN A 102 -1.78 4.93 18.10
N PHE A 103 -0.63 5.20 18.72
CA PHE A 103 0.19 4.19 19.39
C PHE A 103 -0.55 3.75 20.65
N SER A 104 -1.15 2.56 20.63
CA SER A 104 -1.65 1.95 21.86
C SER A 104 -0.51 1.15 22.47
N SER A 105 0.16 1.76 23.44
CA SER A 105 1.01 1.05 24.40
C SER A 105 0.10 0.54 25.52
N GLU A 106 -0.29 -0.73 25.43
CA GLU A 106 -0.68 -1.52 26.61
C GLU A 106 0.52 -2.33 27.08
#